data_AF-A0A088QGJ4-F1
#
_entry.id   AF-A0A088QGJ4-F1
#
_cell.length_a   1.000
_cell.length_b   1.000
_cell.length_c   1.000
_cell.angle_alpha   90.00
_cell.angle_beta   90.00
_cell.angle_gamma   90.00
#
_symmetry.space_group_name_H-M   'P 1'
#
loop_
_entity.id
_entity.type
_entity.pdbx_description
1 polymer ?
#
loop_
_entity_poly.entity_id
_entity_poly.type
_entity_poly.pdbx_seq_one_letter_code
_entity_poly.pdbx_strand_id
1 'polypeptide(L)'
;MFDVTSPRARHPWVSSESMNTGENKASTTPQPHVSTDTRITEDAPATANSRVAAFFDLDKTIIAKSSAYAFNKQFLERGIISPTDMLQMALSHALYMSQGHDEAQMEATREQFSALIAGHSARELRQVAIETLEQNITPYIYAEALELIREHRARGHQVFIISASARQIVEPIAQALGVYNVVATELEVRDGLFTGETEFFCRGENKAVQMRRIAEKRQFNLAVCFAYSDSITDEPMLAAVGHPVVVNPDRALRKIAAEREWPVRQFRNPVPLFRAPSKRNAAILAGVTLALGAGATLLALRKNDDAPTAD
;
A
#
# COMPACT_ATOMS: atom_id res chain seq x y z
N MET A 1 -38.99 8.71 -30.15
CA MET A 1 -40.05 7.69 -30.35
C MET A 1 -39.98 7.27 -31.81
N PHE A 2 -39.17 6.25 -32.11
CA PHE A 2 -39.17 5.50 -33.36
C PHE A 2 -38.74 4.07 -33.04
N ASP A 3 -39.32 3.18 -33.83
CA ASP A 3 -39.81 1.86 -33.48
C ASP A 3 -38.80 0.74 -33.73
N VAL A 4 -39.05 -0.37 -33.05
CA VAL A 4 -38.34 -1.64 -32.98
C VAL A 4 -38.69 -2.50 -34.21
N THR A 5 -37.98 -3.64 -34.35
CA THR A 5 -38.30 -4.88 -35.13
C THR A 5 -37.54 -5.01 -36.47
N SER A 6 -36.86 -6.10 -36.86
CA SER A 6 -36.58 -7.44 -36.28
C SER A 6 -35.51 -8.15 -37.20
N PRO A 7 -35.31 -9.50 -37.26
CA PRO A 7 -34.00 -10.13 -37.02
C PRO A 7 -33.49 -11.03 -38.18
N ARG A 8 -32.28 -11.62 -38.06
CA ARG A 8 -31.77 -12.83 -38.78
C ARG A 8 -30.30 -13.04 -38.36
N ALA A 9 -29.69 -14.22 -38.23
CA ALA A 9 -30.13 -15.62 -38.17
C ALA A 9 -28.93 -16.42 -37.60
N ARG A 10 -29.21 -17.49 -36.84
CA ARG A 10 -28.22 -18.51 -36.45
C ARG A 10 -28.11 -19.53 -37.56
N HIS A 11 -26.92 -20.09 -37.80
CA HIS A 11 -26.80 -21.44 -38.34
C HIS A 11 -25.72 -22.25 -37.59
N PRO A 12 -25.95 -23.56 -37.38
CA PRO A 12 -25.13 -24.44 -36.57
C PRO A 12 -24.12 -25.23 -37.43
N TRP A 13 -23.05 -25.71 -36.82
CA TRP A 13 -22.21 -26.77 -37.39
C TRP A 13 -22.32 -28.03 -36.52
N VAL A 14 -22.66 -29.14 -37.18
CA VAL A 14 -22.78 -30.50 -36.65
C VAL A 14 -21.71 -31.38 -37.32
N SER A 15 -21.02 -32.14 -36.46
CA SER A 15 -20.41 -33.48 -36.54
C SER A 15 -19.99 -34.13 -37.85
N SER A 16 -18.85 -34.84 -37.79
CA SER A 16 -18.76 -36.22 -38.30
C SER A 16 -17.76 -37.06 -37.47
N GLU A 17 -18.24 -38.20 -37.00
CA GLU A 17 -17.48 -39.34 -36.48
C GLU A 17 -16.90 -40.17 -37.64
N SER A 18 -15.79 -40.86 -37.40
CA SER A 18 -15.62 -42.23 -37.92
C SER A 18 -14.68 -43.03 -37.02
N MET A 19 -15.23 -44.14 -36.50
CA MET A 19 -14.54 -45.25 -35.88
C MET A 19 -13.78 -46.06 -36.94
N ASN A 20 -12.63 -46.63 -36.59
CA ASN A 20 -12.23 -47.93 -37.14
C ASN A 20 -11.51 -48.78 -36.08
N THR A 21 -11.96 -50.03 -36.04
CA THR A 21 -11.61 -51.14 -35.15
C THR A 21 -10.48 -51.99 -35.72
N GLY A 22 -9.63 -52.55 -34.86
CA GLY A 22 -8.70 -53.62 -35.23
C GLY A 22 -7.98 -54.23 -34.01
N GLU A 23 -8.37 -55.45 -33.65
CA GLU A 23 -7.85 -56.27 -32.54
C GLU A 23 -6.64 -57.16 -32.91
N ASN A 24 -6.02 -57.70 -31.83
CA ASN A 24 -5.19 -58.93 -31.68
C ASN A 24 -3.65 -58.78 -31.81
N LYS A 25 -2.79 -59.39 -30.98
CA LYS A 25 -2.94 -60.44 -29.94
C LYS A 25 -1.70 -60.49 -29.01
N ALA A 26 -1.96 -60.76 -27.73
CA ALA A 26 -1.19 -61.39 -26.63
C ALA A 26 0.34 -61.64 -26.69
N SER A 27 1.03 -61.26 -25.60
CA SER A 27 2.07 -62.08 -24.93
C SER A 27 2.14 -61.74 -23.42
N THR A 28 2.62 -62.69 -22.61
CA THR A 28 2.20 -62.99 -21.23
C THR A 28 3.34 -62.81 -20.21
N THR A 29 3.13 -61.97 -19.17
CA THR A 29 3.46 -62.11 -17.70
C THR A 29 4.95 -62.24 -17.26
N PRO A 30 5.43 -61.87 -16.03
CA PRO A 30 4.74 -61.49 -14.77
C PRO A 30 5.12 -60.13 -14.12
N GLN A 31 4.20 -59.62 -13.29
CA GLN A 31 4.48 -58.65 -12.22
C GLN A 31 5.18 -59.28 -11.02
N PRO A 32 5.91 -58.47 -10.22
CA PRO A 32 5.68 -58.52 -8.77
C PRO A 32 5.57 -57.15 -8.08
N HIS A 33 4.61 -57.10 -7.15
CA HIS A 33 4.60 -56.46 -5.83
C HIS A 33 4.72 -54.93 -5.69
N VAL A 34 3.56 -54.35 -5.33
CA VAL A 34 3.38 -53.11 -4.58
C VAL A 34 4.22 -53.14 -3.30
N SER A 35 5.03 -52.12 -3.09
CA SER A 35 5.56 -51.73 -1.79
C SER A 35 5.45 -50.22 -1.66
N THR A 36 4.50 -49.79 -0.84
CA THR A 36 4.36 -48.47 -0.28
C THR A 36 5.57 -48.14 0.59
N ASP A 37 6.47 -47.28 0.10
CA ASP A 37 7.38 -46.49 0.92
C ASP A 37 7.65 -45.15 0.19
N THR A 38 6.61 -44.31 0.07
CA THR A 38 6.83 -42.90 -0.27
C THR A 38 7.27 -42.20 1.00
N ARG A 39 8.57 -42.28 1.28
CA ARG A 39 9.21 -41.34 2.22
C ARG A 39 8.90 -39.94 1.75
N ILE A 40 8.22 -39.21 2.63
CA ILE A 40 8.09 -37.75 2.58
C ILE A 40 9.54 -37.23 2.56
N THR A 41 10.00 -36.81 1.39
CA THR A 41 11.26 -36.09 1.28
C THR A 41 11.05 -34.72 1.88
N GLU A 42 11.60 -34.57 3.08
CA GLU A 42 12.22 -33.40 3.68
C GLU A 42 12.31 -32.16 2.77
N ASP A 43 11.86 -31.04 3.35
CA ASP A 43 12.18 -29.65 3.02
C ASP A 43 13.20 -29.47 1.89
N ALA A 44 12.70 -29.07 0.72
CA ALA A 44 13.56 -28.48 -0.29
C ALA A 44 14.28 -27.29 0.36
N PRO A 45 15.63 -27.26 0.39
CA PRO A 45 16.36 -26.18 1.02
C PRO A 45 15.98 -24.90 0.30
N ALA A 46 15.49 -23.90 1.06
CA ALA A 46 15.33 -22.54 0.56
C ALA A 46 16.67 -22.12 -0.05
N THR A 47 16.73 -22.13 -1.38
CA THR A 47 17.97 -21.83 -2.09
C THR A 47 18.42 -20.43 -1.71
N ALA A 48 19.74 -20.24 -1.58
CA ALA A 48 20.40 -19.00 -1.16
C ALA A 48 20.15 -17.77 -2.06
N ASN A 49 19.16 -17.82 -2.95
CA ASN A 49 18.75 -16.77 -3.89
C ASN A 49 17.23 -16.48 -3.90
N SER A 50 16.43 -17.04 -2.98
CA SER A 50 15.00 -16.69 -2.94
C SER A 50 14.84 -15.22 -2.54
N ARG A 51 14.42 -14.37 -3.49
CA ARG A 51 14.17 -12.95 -3.23
C ARG A 51 12.95 -12.83 -2.33
N VAL A 52 13.12 -12.20 -1.17
CA VAL A 52 12.05 -12.02 -0.17
C VAL A 52 11.47 -10.61 -0.26
N ALA A 53 10.15 -10.53 -0.17
CA ALA A 53 9.42 -9.27 -0.04
C ALA A 53 8.63 -9.22 1.27
N ALA A 54 8.43 -8.00 1.77
CA ALA A 54 7.55 -7.72 2.90
C ALA A 54 6.53 -6.65 2.48
N PHE A 55 5.25 -7.01 2.51
CA PHE A 55 4.13 -6.17 2.10
C PHE A 55 3.43 -5.63 3.34
N PHE A 56 3.35 -4.30 3.45
CA PHE A 56 2.70 -3.64 4.58
C PHE A 56 1.47 -2.89 4.12
N ASP A 57 0.32 -3.19 4.73
CA ASP A 57 -0.78 -2.24 4.70
C ASP A 57 -0.39 -0.93 5.42
N LEU A 58 -1.05 0.17 5.04
CA LEU A 58 -0.73 1.50 5.53
C LEU A 58 -1.60 1.92 6.72
N ASP A 59 -2.92 1.95 6.51
CA ASP A 59 -3.86 2.55 7.45
C ASP A 59 -4.06 1.62 8.64
N LYS A 60 -3.97 2.14 9.87
CA LYS A 60 -4.05 1.36 11.13
C LYS A 60 -2.98 0.25 11.30
N THR A 61 -2.17 -0.01 10.28
CA THR A 61 -1.04 -0.94 10.28
C THR A 61 0.30 -0.22 10.47
N ILE A 62 0.67 0.67 9.53
CA ILE A 62 1.86 1.55 9.69
C ILE A 62 1.44 2.85 10.39
N ILE A 63 0.37 3.49 9.93
CA ILE A 63 -0.18 4.71 10.51
C ILE A 63 -1.15 4.31 11.61
N ALA A 64 -1.08 4.95 12.78
CA ALA A 64 -1.94 4.66 13.92
C ALA A 64 -3.43 5.03 13.71
N LYS A 65 -3.73 5.76 12.63
CA LYS A 65 -5.06 6.19 12.22
C LYS A 65 -5.20 5.98 10.71
N SER A 66 -6.42 6.10 10.19
CA SER A 66 -6.62 6.10 8.74
C SER A 66 -6.00 7.36 8.11
N SER A 67 -5.29 7.19 7.01
CA SER A 67 -4.67 8.25 6.24
C SER A 67 -5.71 9.25 5.74
N ALA A 68 -6.85 8.81 5.21
CA ALA A 68 -7.90 9.70 4.73
C ALA A 68 -8.35 10.73 5.78
N TYR A 69 -8.56 10.28 7.02
CA TYR A 69 -8.94 11.16 8.13
C TYR A 69 -7.83 12.13 8.56
N ALA A 70 -6.56 11.80 8.32
CA ALA A 70 -5.44 12.66 8.67
C ALA A 70 -5.37 13.93 7.79
N PHE A 71 -5.99 13.93 6.61
CA PHE A 71 -5.93 15.05 5.64
C PHE A 71 -7.25 15.84 5.48
N ASN A 72 -8.37 15.37 6.04
CA ASN A 72 -9.71 15.96 5.84
C ASN A 72 -9.79 17.48 6.16
N LYS A 73 -9.14 17.93 7.23
CA LYS A 73 -9.19 19.34 7.65
C LYS A 73 -8.49 20.27 6.64
N GLN A 74 -7.38 19.83 6.05
CA GLN A 74 -6.59 20.63 5.12
C GLN A 74 -7.21 20.69 3.75
N PHE A 75 -7.84 19.59 3.31
CA PHE A 75 -8.61 19.60 2.09
C PHE A 75 -9.77 20.60 2.16
N LEU A 76 -10.39 20.75 3.34
CA LEU A 76 -11.36 21.82 3.61
C LEU A 76 -10.75 23.22 3.56
N GLU A 77 -9.69 23.45 4.33
CA GLU A 77 -9.08 24.79 4.45
C GLU A 77 -8.53 25.30 3.11
N ARG A 78 -8.17 24.40 2.20
CA ARG A 78 -7.66 24.70 0.86
C ARG A 78 -8.71 24.62 -0.24
N GLY A 79 -9.97 24.34 0.10
CA GLY A 79 -11.09 24.27 -0.84
C GLY A 79 -11.02 23.11 -1.84
N ILE A 80 -10.22 22.08 -1.56
CA ILE A 80 -10.17 20.84 -2.35
C ILE A 80 -11.39 19.98 -2.07
N ILE A 81 -11.89 20.03 -0.83
CA ILE A 81 -13.13 19.38 -0.41
C ILE A 81 -13.99 20.47 0.22
N SER A 82 -15.23 20.61 -0.22
CA SER A 82 -16.14 21.61 0.36
C SER A 82 -16.68 21.16 1.73
N PRO A 83 -17.17 22.08 2.59
CA PRO A 83 -17.87 21.71 3.83
C PRO A 83 -19.05 20.75 3.60
N THR A 84 -19.71 20.87 2.45
CA THR A 84 -20.79 19.98 2.02
C THR A 84 -20.28 18.58 1.67
N ASP A 85 -19.13 18.47 1.00
CA ASP A 85 -18.51 17.18 0.67
C ASP A 85 -18.07 16.45 1.95
N MET A 86 -17.49 17.17 2.90
CA MET A 86 -17.17 16.62 4.22
C MET A 86 -18.39 16.14 4.99
N LEU A 87 -19.49 16.88 4.94
CA LEU A 87 -20.75 16.46 5.57
C LEU A 87 -21.30 15.20 4.89
N GLN A 88 -21.24 15.12 3.57
CA GLN A 88 -21.62 13.92 2.81
C GLN A 88 -20.71 12.73 3.14
N MET A 89 -19.39 12.92 3.23
CA MET A 89 -18.43 11.89 3.63
C MET A 89 -18.67 11.40 5.07
N ALA A 90 -19.00 12.32 5.99
CA ALA A 90 -19.34 11.95 7.36
C ALA A 90 -20.66 11.17 7.42
N LEU A 91 -21.65 11.55 6.61
CA LEU A 91 -22.94 10.87 6.52
C LEU A 91 -22.79 9.48 5.87
N SER A 92 -22.03 9.33 4.78
CA SER A 92 -21.77 8.05 4.14
C SER A 92 -20.98 7.12 5.05
N HIS A 93 -19.98 7.63 5.78
CA HIS A 93 -19.27 6.85 6.80
C HIS A 93 -20.16 6.46 7.99
N ALA A 94 -21.05 7.34 8.46
CA ALA A 94 -22.00 7.02 9.52
C ALA A 94 -23.00 5.95 9.07
N LEU A 95 -23.47 6.03 7.82
CA LEU A 95 -24.33 5.02 7.22
C LEU A 95 -23.59 3.68 7.07
N TYR A 96 -22.33 3.70 6.63
CA TYR A 96 -21.45 2.52 6.57
C TYR A 96 -21.23 1.87 7.94
N MET A 97 -21.06 2.65 9.02
CA MET A 97 -20.97 2.11 10.37
C MET A 97 -22.30 1.55 10.89
N SER A 98 -23.43 2.03 10.37
CA SER A 98 -24.78 1.63 10.80
C SER A 98 -25.34 0.41 10.08
N GLN A 99 -24.93 0.16 8.83
CA GLN A 99 -25.40 -0.94 7.99
C GLN A 99 -24.18 -1.74 7.54
N GLY A 100 -24.00 -2.94 8.11
CA GLY A 100 -22.79 -3.74 7.92
C GLY A 100 -22.44 -3.99 6.44
N HIS A 101 -21.12 -4.05 6.19
CA HIS A 101 -20.39 -4.50 4.99
C HIS A 101 -21.22 -4.92 3.76
N ASP A 102 -21.83 -3.96 3.06
CA ASP A 102 -22.37 -4.18 1.71
C ASP A 102 -21.37 -3.65 0.66
N GLU A 103 -20.89 -4.53 -0.23
CA GLU A 103 -19.93 -4.19 -1.29
C GLU A 103 -20.51 -3.17 -2.27
N ALA A 104 -21.82 -3.21 -2.52
CA ALA A 104 -22.48 -2.28 -3.44
C ALA A 104 -22.52 -0.84 -2.89
N GLN A 105 -22.76 -0.69 -1.59
CA GLN A 105 -22.76 0.63 -0.93
C GLN A 105 -21.34 1.23 -0.88
N MET A 106 -20.32 0.38 -0.78
CA MET A 106 -18.94 0.79 -0.78
C MET A 106 -18.48 1.24 -2.18
N GLU A 107 -18.89 0.54 -3.23
CA GLU A 107 -18.64 0.96 -4.60
C GLU A 107 -19.31 2.31 -4.89
N ALA A 108 -20.56 2.49 -4.45
CA ALA A 108 -21.26 3.76 -4.56
C ALA A 108 -20.56 4.90 -3.77
N THR A 109 -20.02 4.62 -2.58
CA THR A 109 -19.28 5.61 -1.79
C THR A 109 -17.94 5.97 -2.46
N ARG A 110 -17.27 5.00 -3.10
CA ARG A 110 -16.05 5.21 -3.88
C ARG A 110 -16.32 6.08 -5.11
N GLU A 111 -17.36 5.76 -5.87
CA GLU A 111 -17.77 6.53 -7.04
C GLU A 111 -18.14 7.97 -6.66
N GLN A 112 -18.89 8.15 -5.57
CA GLN A 112 -19.21 9.48 -5.04
C GLN A 112 -17.94 10.25 -4.68
N PHE A 113 -17.00 9.64 -3.94
CA PHE A 113 -15.76 10.32 -3.57
C PHE A 113 -14.89 10.66 -4.78
N SER A 114 -14.82 9.76 -5.76
CA SER A 114 -14.04 9.96 -6.97
C SER A 114 -14.67 11.08 -7.81
N ALA A 115 -16.00 11.14 -7.92
CA ALA A 115 -16.71 12.22 -8.59
C ALA A 115 -16.48 13.59 -7.91
N LEU A 116 -16.35 13.63 -6.58
CA LEU A 116 -16.08 14.88 -5.85
C LEU A 116 -14.71 15.48 -6.17
N ILE A 117 -13.71 14.65 -6.44
CA ILE A 117 -12.37 15.13 -6.80
C ILE A 117 -12.22 15.38 -8.31
N ALA A 118 -13.24 15.10 -9.12
CA ALA A 118 -13.21 15.31 -10.56
C ALA A 118 -12.98 16.79 -10.91
N GLY A 119 -12.11 17.04 -11.88
CA GLY A 119 -11.71 18.39 -12.28
C GLY A 119 -10.63 19.04 -11.41
N HIS A 120 -10.25 18.44 -10.27
CA HIS A 120 -9.13 18.92 -9.47
C HIS A 120 -7.78 18.45 -10.02
N SER A 121 -6.73 19.27 -9.84
CA SER A 121 -5.39 18.92 -10.28
C SER A 121 -4.78 17.81 -9.42
N ALA A 122 -4.31 16.74 -10.06
CA ALA A 122 -3.60 15.66 -9.39
C ALA A 122 -2.28 16.14 -8.76
N ARG A 123 -1.64 17.14 -9.38
CA ARG A 123 -0.42 17.76 -8.85
C ARG A 123 -0.70 18.57 -7.59
N GLU A 124 -1.78 19.35 -7.58
CA GLU A 124 -2.17 20.14 -6.41
C GLU A 124 -2.53 19.24 -5.24
N LEU A 125 -3.30 18.18 -5.47
CA LEU A 125 -3.64 17.22 -4.40
C LEU A 125 -2.39 16.59 -3.79
N ARG A 126 -1.44 16.16 -4.64
CA ARG A 126 -0.14 15.65 -4.17
C ARG A 126 0.62 16.70 -3.36
N GLN A 127 0.65 17.94 -3.85
CA GLN A 127 1.35 19.03 -3.17
C GLN A 127 0.73 19.33 -1.81
N VAL A 128 -0.61 19.34 -1.71
CA VAL A 128 -1.31 19.48 -0.43
C VAL A 128 -1.02 18.32 0.51
N ALA A 129 -0.94 17.09 0.01
CA ALA A 129 -0.54 15.95 0.82
C ALA A 129 0.87 16.14 1.40
N ILE A 130 1.85 16.56 0.58
CA ILE A 130 3.22 16.86 1.02
C ILE A 130 3.24 17.99 2.05
N GLU A 131 2.57 19.11 1.76
CA GLU A 131 2.56 20.25 2.68
C GLU A 131 1.87 19.94 4.00
N THR A 132 0.80 19.13 3.97
CA THR A 132 0.12 18.70 5.20
C THR A 132 1.03 17.83 6.08
N LEU A 133 1.85 16.99 5.45
CA LEU A 133 2.88 16.20 6.15
C LEU A 133 3.93 17.08 6.83
N GLU A 134 4.29 18.21 6.22
CA GLU A 134 5.30 19.16 6.72
C GLU A 134 4.75 20.17 7.75
N GLN A 135 3.50 20.64 7.60
CA GLN A 135 2.91 21.76 8.35
C GLN A 135 2.26 21.37 9.70
N ASN A 136 2.83 20.40 10.43
CA ASN A 136 2.45 19.99 11.80
C ASN A 136 1.22 19.06 11.97
N ILE A 137 0.69 18.42 10.92
CA ILE A 137 -0.08 17.17 11.10
C ILE A 137 0.79 16.01 10.67
N THR A 138 1.83 15.77 11.46
CA THR A 138 2.64 14.59 11.28
C THR A 138 1.78 13.36 11.56
N PRO A 139 1.53 12.48 10.57
CA PRO A 139 0.82 11.24 10.84
C PRO A 139 1.61 10.48 11.90
N TYR A 140 0.89 10.02 12.92
CA TYR A 140 1.48 9.14 13.92
C TYR A 140 1.58 7.76 13.31
N ILE A 141 2.78 7.22 13.28
CA ILE A 141 3.09 5.87 12.81
C ILE A 141 3.46 5.02 14.01
N TYR A 142 3.21 3.71 13.94
CA TYR A 142 3.68 2.80 14.98
C TYR A 142 5.20 2.66 14.90
N ALA A 143 5.89 2.91 16.01
CA ALA A 143 7.34 2.71 16.10
C ALA A 143 7.72 1.25 15.81
N GLU A 144 6.84 0.32 16.17
CA GLU A 144 6.97 -1.11 15.91
C GLU A 144 6.92 -1.44 14.42
N ALA A 145 6.09 -0.73 13.64
CA ALA A 145 6.04 -0.89 12.18
C ALA A 145 7.34 -0.39 11.53
N LEU A 146 7.89 0.73 12.02
CA LEU A 146 9.19 1.25 11.57
C LEU A 146 10.33 0.26 11.85
N GLU A 147 10.33 -0.36 13.01
CA GLU A 147 11.31 -1.36 13.40
C GLU A 147 11.26 -2.56 12.45
N LEU A 148 10.06 -3.10 12.18
CA LEU A 148 9.86 -4.18 11.22
C LEU A 148 10.36 -3.83 9.81
N ILE A 149 10.03 -2.63 9.32
CA ILE A 149 10.52 -2.14 8.02
C ILE A 149 12.05 -2.11 7.99
N ARG A 150 12.70 -1.65 9.07
CA ARG A 150 14.16 -1.61 9.19
C ARG A 150 14.75 -3.02 9.25
N GLU A 151 14.16 -3.93 10.02
CA GLU A 151 14.60 -5.32 10.11
C GLU A 151 14.56 -6.01 8.74
N HIS A 152 13.47 -5.85 8.00
CA HIS A 152 13.37 -6.42 6.65
C HIS A 152 14.43 -5.86 5.71
N ARG A 153 14.66 -4.55 5.73
CA ARG A 153 15.73 -3.94 4.94
C ARG A 153 17.11 -4.45 5.34
N ALA A 154 17.37 -4.60 6.64
CA ALA A 154 18.65 -5.12 7.15
C ALA A 154 18.90 -6.57 6.72
N ARG A 155 17.83 -7.36 6.53
CA ARG A 155 17.90 -8.72 5.96
C ARG A 155 17.95 -8.75 4.42
N GLY A 156 17.97 -7.60 3.76
CA GLY A 156 17.98 -7.50 2.30
C GLY A 156 16.62 -7.75 1.62
N HIS A 157 15.52 -7.80 2.39
CA HIS A 157 14.19 -7.97 1.83
C HIS A 157 13.74 -6.69 1.12
N GLN A 158 12.94 -6.83 0.06
CA GLN A 158 12.29 -5.68 -0.57
C GLN A 158 11.00 -5.34 0.18
N VAL A 159 10.90 -4.09 0.63
CA VAL A 159 9.72 -3.60 1.35
C VAL A 159 8.76 -2.92 0.37
N PHE A 160 7.48 -3.25 0.49
CA PHE A 160 6.37 -2.67 -0.24
C PHE A 160 5.34 -2.09 0.73
N ILE A 161 4.78 -0.93 0.40
CA ILE A 161 3.53 -0.45 0.99
C ILE A 161 2.40 -0.74 0.01
N ILE A 162 1.33 -1.37 0.48
CA ILE A 162 0.16 -1.77 -0.31
C ILE A 162 -1.13 -1.29 0.37
N SER A 163 -1.81 -0.31 -0.22
CA SER A 163 -2.88 0.43 0.48
C SER A 163 -4.08 0.72 -0.41
N ALA A 164 -5.28 0.65 0.16
CA ALA A 164 -6.52 1.05 -0.52
C ALA A 164 -6.65 2.57 -0.71
N SER A 165 -5.80 3.37 -0.06
CA SER A 165 -5.78 4.83 -0.20
C SER A 165 -5.21 5.25 -1.57
N ALA A 166 -5.60 6.44 -2.02
CA ALA A 166 -5.14 7.01 -3.29
C ALA A 166 -3.61 7.22 -3.30
N ARG A 167 -2.99 6.94 -4.44
CA ARG A 167 -1.54 7.03 -4.63
C ARG A 167 -0.94 8.37 -4.21
N GLN A 168 -1.64 9.47 -4.48
CA GLN A 168 -1.21 10.84 -4.18
C GLN A 168 -1.03 11.09 -2.67
N ILE A 169 -1.70 10.29 -1.83
CA ILE A 169 -1.59 10.33 -0.36
C ILE A 169 -0.54 9.34 0.13
N VAL A 170 -0.56 8.12 -0.42
CA VAL A 170 0.32 7.02 0.02
C VAL A 170 1.79 7.32 -0.31
N GLU A 171 2.08 7.85 -1.50
CA GLU A 171 3.46 8.05 -1.95
C GLU A 171 4.27 9.02 -1.08
N PRO A 172 3.78 10.22 -0.72
CA PRO A 172 4.52 11.12 0.17
C PRO A 172 4.86 10.47 1.53
N ILE A 173 3.94 9.68 2.08
CA ILE A 173 4.14 8.97 3.35
C ILE A 173 5.18 7.87 3.16
N ALA A 174 5.08 7.08 2.09
CA ALA A 174 6.03 6.03 1.77
C ALA A 174 7.45 6.59 1.57
N GLN A 175 7.58 7.72 0.87
CA GLN A 175 8.84 8.43 0.66
C GLN A 175 9.45 8.89 1.98
N ALA A 176 8.65 9.44 2.89
CA ALA A 176 9.11 9.82 4.23
C ALA A 176 9.59 8.61 5.07
N LEU A 177 9.04 7.43 4.82
CA LEU A 177 9.49 6.15 5.40
C LEU A 177 10.68 5.52 4.65
N GLY A 178 11.14 6.14 3.56
CA GLY A 178 12.15 5.63 2.64
C GLY A 178 11.72 4.36 1.89
N VAL A 179 10.41 4.06 1.82
CA VAL A 179 9.86 2.94 1.05
C VAL A 179 9.43 3.47 -0.32
N TYR A 180 10.08 3.02 -1.39
CA TYR A 180 9.77 3.48 -2.76
C TYR A 180 8.90 2.51 -3.56
N ASN A 181 8.73 1.28 -3.09
CA ASN A 181 7.79 0.35 -3.74
C ASN A 181 6.38 0.56 -3.14
N VAL A 182 5.50 1.18 -3.92
CA VAL A 182 4.12 1.48 -3.50
C VAL A 182 3.13 0.85 -4.48
N VAL A 183 2.13 0.17 -3.93
CA VAL A 183 0.93 -0.28 -4.61
C VAL A 183 -0.24 0.42 -3.94
N ALA A 184 -0.95 1.26 -4.69
CA ALA A 184 -2.02 2.09 -4.14
C ALA A 184 -3.21 2.13 -5.09
N THR A 185 -4.33 2.68 -4.65
CA THR A 185 -5.45 2.98 -5.54
C THR A 185 -5.05 4.03 -6.56
N GLU A 186 -5.30 3.73 -7.83
CA GLU A 186 -5.04 4.60 -8.98
C GLU A 186 -6.34 5.27 -9.43
N LEU A 187 -6.32 6.59 -9.45
CA LEU A 187 -7.40 7.42 -9.96
C LEU A 187 -7.04 7.86 -11.37
N GLU A 188 -7.99 7.85 -12.30
CA GLU A 188 -7.73 8.25 -13.69
C GLU A 188 -7.43 9.77 -13.73
N VAL A 189 -6.35 10.11 -14.44
CA VAL A 189 -5.91 11.48 -14.65
C VAL A 189 -5.82 11.76 -16.14
N ARG A 190 -6.52 12.81 -16.60
CA ARG A 190 -6.46 13.29 -17.98
C ARG A 190 -6.12 14.76 -17.99
N ASP A 191 -5.13 15.14 -18.81
CA ASP A 191 -4.63 16.52 -18.91
C ASP A 191 -4.23 17.14 -17.55
N GLY A 192 -3.76 16.30 -16.62
CA GLY A 192 -3.34 16.70 -15.27
C GLY A 192 -4.48 16.86 -14.25
N LEU A 193 -5.72 16.58 -14.64
CA LEU A 193 -6.92 16.66 -13.79
C LEU A 193 -7.49 15.27 -13.52
N PHE A 194 -8.05 15.05 -12.34
CA PHE A 194 -8.82 13.82 -12.06
C PHE A 194 -10.09 13.79 -12.91
N THR A 195 -10.39 12.65 -13.52
CA THR A 195 -11.64 12.47 -14.28
C THR A 195 -12.82 12.13 -13.37
N GLY A 196 -12.53 11.63 -12.18
CA GLY A 196 -13.50 11.06 -11.25
C GLY A 196 -13.67 9.55 -11.38
N GLU A 197 -12.93 8.92 -12.30
CA GLU A 197 -12.88 7.46 -12.45
C GLU A 197 -11.72 6.84 -11.65
N THR A 198 -11.85 5.57 -11.30
CA THR A 198 -10.80 4.79 -10.63
C THR A 198 -10.27 3.74 -11.59
N GLU A 199 -9.00 3.85 -11.99
CA GLU A 199 -8.34 2.86 -12.87
C GLU A 199 -8.07 1.54 -12.14
N PHE A 200 -7.70 1.63 -10.87
CA PHE A 200 -7.38 0.46 -10.05
C PHE A 200 -7.68 0.71 -8.58
N PHE A 201 -8.49 -0.16 -7.98
CA PHE A 201 -8.82 -0.09 -6.55
C PHE A 201 -8.05 -1.13 -5.74
N CYS A 202 -7.12 -0.67 -4.89
CA CYS A 202 -6.16 -1.53 -4.19
C CYS A 202 -6.68 -2.05 -2.83
N ARG A 203 -7.77 -2.81 -2.86
CA ARG A 203 -8.42 -3.36 -1.66
C ARG A 203 -8.83 -4.81 -1.88
N GLY A 204 -8.91 -5.62 -0.82
CA GLY A 204 -9.44 -6.97 -0.97
C GLY A 204 -8.53 -7.87 -1.79
N GLU A 205 -9.17 -8.70 -2.62
CA GLU A 205 -8.51 -9.58 -3.58
C GLU A 205 -7.55 -8.83 -4.52
N ASN A 206 -7.83 -7.58 -4.86
CA ASN A 206 -6.96 -6.80 -5.73
C ASN A 206 -5.56 -6.58 -5.14
N LYS A 207 -5.44 -6.49 -3.80
CA LYS A 207 -4.12 -6.45 -3.15
C LYS A 207 -3.37 -7.75 -3.37
N ALA A 208 -4.03 -8.89 -3.16
CA ALA A 208 -3.43 -10.21 -3.34
C ALA A 208 -3.03 -10.47 -4.80
N VAL A 209 -3.87 -10.07 -5.76
CA VAL A 209 -3.58 -10.13 -7.20
C VAL A 209 -2.33 -9.32 -7.54
N GLN A 210 -2.24 -8.06 -7.08
CA GLN A 210 -1.05 -7.25 -7.35
C GLN A 210 0.21 -7.81 -6.69
N MET A 211 0.08 -8.34 -5.46
CA MET A 211 1.19 -8.99 -4.77
C MET A 211 1.71 -10.19 -5.56
N ARG A 212 0.82 -11.04 -6.09
CA ARG A 212 1.19 -12.18 -6.96
C ARG A 212 1.84 -11.72 -8.26
N ARG A 213 1.29 -10.71 -8.94
CA ARG A 213 1.89 -10.12 -10.16
C ARG A 213 3.29 -9.56 -9.91
N ILE A 214 3.49 -8.88 -8.78
CA ILE A 214 4.81 -8.37 -8.38
C ILE A 214 5.76 -9.51 -8.09
N ALA A 215 5.30 -10.57 -7.41
CA ALA A 215 6.09 -11.74 -7.11
C ALA A 215 6.56 -12.46 -8.37
N GLU A 216 5.68 -12.67 -9.35
CA GLU A 216 6.05 -13.22 -10.66
C GLU A 216 7.08 -12.34 -11.37
N LYS A 217 6.80 -11.03 -11.50
CA LYS A 217 7.68 -10.09 -12.22
C LYS A 217 9.06 -9.95 -11.58
N ARG A 218 9.14 -9.99 -10.25
CA ARG A 218 10.39 -9.80 -9.50
C ARG A 218 11.01 -11.10 -9.01
N GLN A 219 10.40 -12.24 -9.33
CA GLN A 219 10.80 -13.59 -8.91
C GLN A 219 10.87 -13.72 -7.38
N PHE A 220 9.87 -13.18 -6.68
CA PHE A 220 9.72 -13.42 -5.25
C PHE A 220 9.06 -14.77 -5.00
N ASN A 221 9.55 -15.50 -4.00
CA ASN A 221 8.87 -16.68 -3.51
C ASN A 221 7.91 -16.26 -2.38
N LEU A 222 6.60 -16.24 -2.66
CA LEU A 222 5.60 -15.82 -1.68
C LEU A 222 5.57 -16.70 -0.42
N ALA A 223 5.97 -17.98 -0.51
CA ALA A 223 6.05 -18.89 0.63
C ALA A 223 7.09 -18.48 1.68
N VAL A 224 8.01 -17.57 1.35
CA VAL A 224 8.97 -16.97 2.31
C VAL A 224 8.78 -15.46 2.45
N CYS A 225 7.74 -14.89 1.83
CA CYS A 225 7.40 -13.47 1.94
C CYS A 225 6.53 -13.19 3.17
N PHE A 226 6.44 -11.90 3.50
CA PHE A 226 5.73 -11.40 4.67
C PHE A 226 4.60 -10.46 4.25
N ALA A 227 3.50 -10.47 4.99
CA ALA A 227 2.40 -9.53 4.82
C ALA A 227 1.89 -9.06 6.19
N TYR A 228 1.59 -7.76 6.32
CA TYR A 228 1.14 -7.12 7.55
C TYR A 228 -0.15 -6.35 7.31
N SER A 229 -1.22 -6.59 8.09
CA SER A 229 -2.48 -5.84 8.02
C SER A 229 -3.34 -5.96 9.28
N ASP A 230 -4.22 -4.98 9.52
CA ASP A 230 -5.23 -4.95 10.59
C ASP A 230 -6.64 -5.36 10.16
N SER A 231 -6.92 -5.38 8.85
CA SER A 231 -8.28 -5.49 8.33
C SER A 231 -8.61 -6.86 7.75
N ILE A 232 -9.83 -7.35 8.02
CA ILE A 232 -10.37 -8.55 7.38
C ILE A 232 -10.37 -8.46 5.86
N THR A 233 -10.45 -7.25 5.31
CA THR A 233 -10.41 -7.03 3.86
C THR A 233 -9.09 -7.47 3.24
N ASP A 234 -8.02 -7.54 4.02
CA ASP A 234 -6.70 -7.96 3.55
C ASP A 234 -6.42 -9.45 3.81
N GLU A 235 -7.41 -10.23 4.24
CA GLU A 235 -7.28 -11.69 4.42
C GLU A 235 -6.71 -12.38 3.17
N PRO A 236 -7.13 -12.08 1.92
CA PRO A 236 -6.55 -12.71 0.75
C PRO A 236 -5.06 -12.40 0.55
N MET A 237 -4.62 -11.20 0.94
CA MET A 237 -3.21 -10.81 0.89
C MET A 237 -2.39 -11.56 1.94
N LEU A 238 -2.91 -11.66 3.17
CA LEU A 238 -2.27 -12.42 4.25
C LEU A 238 -2.20 -13.92 3.91
N ALA A 239 -3.26 -14.48 3.35
CA ALA A 239 -3.32 -15.89 2.96
C ALA A 239 -2.36 -16.27 1.83
N ALA A 240 -1.94 -15.31 1.02
CA ALA A 240 -1.09 -15.54 -0.14
C ALA A 240 0.42 -15.56 0.18
N VAL A 241 0.84 -15.30 1.42
CA VAL A 241 2.25 -15.37 1.84
C VAL A 241 2.50 -16.47 2.87
N GLY A 242 3.75 -16.91 3.02
CA GLY A 242 4.12 -17.88 4.05
C GLY A 242 4.31 -17.29 5.45
N HIS A 243 4.48 -15.97 5.57
CA HIS A 243 4.63 -15.28 6.86
C HIS A 243 3.61 -14.15 7.04
N PRO A 244 2.31 -14.47 7.18
CA PRO A 244 1.30 -13.47 7.53
C PRO A 244 1.50 -12.99 8.96
N VAL A 245 1.31 -11.69 9.19
CA VAL A 245 1.32 -11.09 10.52
C VAL A 245 0.14 -10.14 10.64
N VAL A 246 -0.77 -10.49 11.52
CA VAL A 246 -1.97 -9.71 11.80
C VAL A 246 -1.63 -8.64 12.83
N VAL A 247 -1.94 -7.37 12.55
CA VAL A 247 -1.57 -6.22 13.40
C VAL A 247 -2.84 -5.58 13.95
N ASN A 248 -2.99 -5.47 15.27
CA ASN A 248 -4.15 -4.77 15.87
C ASN A 248 -5.53 -5.13 15.23
N PRO A 249 -5.85 -6.42 15.04
CA PRO A 249 -6.92 -6.83 14.13
C PRO A 249 -8.29 -6.33 14.52
N ASP A 250 -9.12 -6.07 13.52
CA ASP A 250 -10.56 -6.00 13.69
C ASP A 250 -11.16 -7.34 14.21
N ARG A 251 -12.43 -7.33 14.59
CA ARG A 251 -13.08 -8.51 15.20
C ARG A 251 -13.11 -9.72 14.25
N ALA A 252 -13.32 -9.49 12.96
CA ALA A 252 -13.45 -10.56 11.98
C ALA A 252 -12.07 -11.16 11.65
N LEU A 253 -11.06 -10.32 11.42
CA LEU A 253 -9.69 -10.77 11.18
C LEU A 253 -9.12 -11.49 12.40
N ARG A 254 -9.45 -11.06 13.62
CA ARG A 254 -9.04 -11.77 14.84
C ARG A 254 -9.54 -13.21 14.88
N LYS A 255 -10.77 -13.46 14.41
CA LYS A 255 -11.34 -14.81 14.32
C LYS A 255 -10.55 -15.65 13.31
N ILE A 256 -10.31 -15.12 12.11
CA ILE A 256 -9.51 -15.79 11.07
C ILE A 256 -8.08 -16.08 11.56
N ALA A 257 -7.46 -15.12 12.24
CA ALA A 257 -6.11 -15.28 12.77
C ALA A 257 -6.03 -16.42 13.78
N ALA A 258 -7.04 -16.58 14.63
CA ALA A 258 -7.12 -17.71 15.57
C ALA A 258 -7.36 -19.04 14.85
N GLU A 259 -8.24 -19.07 13.85
CA GLU A 259 -8.55 -20.28 13.06
C GLU A 259 -7.37 -20.77 12.21
N ARG A 260 -6.55 -19.84 11.70
CA ARG A 260 -5.39 -20.14 10.85
C ARG A 260 -4.06 -20.08 11.59
N GLU A 261 -4.10 -19.89 12.90
CA GLU A 261 -2.92 -19.75 13.77
C GLU A 261 -1.94 -18.66 13.29
N TRP A 262 -2.47 -17.59 12.69
CA TRP A 262 -1.64 -16.48 12.24
C TRP A 262 -1.12 -15.66 13.42
N PRO A 263 0.18 -15.31 13.42
CA PRO A 263 0.75 -14.43 14.43
C PRO A 263 0.00 -13.10 14.53
N VAL A 264 -0.44 -12.76 15.74
CA VAL A 264 -1.04 -11.46 16.03
C VAL A 264 -0.05 -10.59 16.79
N ARG A 265 0.23 -9.38 16.27
CA ARG A 265 1.02 -8.35 16.94
C ARG A 265 0.15 -7.19 17.39
N GLN A 266 0.50 -6.65 18.55
CA GLN A 266 -0.15 -5.48 19.12
C GLN A 266 0.82 -4.30 19.05
N PHE A 267 0.52 -3.30 18.22
CA PHE A 267 1.29 -2.06 18.16
C PHE A 267 0.62 -1.01 19.04
N ARG A 268 1.40 -0.38 19.90
CA ARG A 268 0.92 0.51 20.97
C ARG A 268 1.71 1.80 21.09
N ASN A 269 2.80 1.97 20.34
CA ASN A 269 3.68 3.13 20.45
C ASN A 269 3.61 4.05 19.21
N PRO A 270 2.57 4.91 19.10
CA PRO A 270 2.47 5.88 18.03
C PRO A 270 3.53 6.99 18.22
N VAL A 271 4.33 7.21 17.18
CA VAL A 271 5.35 8.27 17.12
C VAL A 271 5.12 9.15 15.90
N PRO A 272 5.48 10.44 15.94
CA PRO A 272 5.37 11.30 14.76
C PRO A 272 6.34 10.82 13.66
N LEU A 273 5.84 10.65 12.43
CA LEU A 273 6.61 10.35 11.21
C LEU A 273 7.82 11.29 11.01
N PHE A 274 7.63 12.59 11.20
CA PHE A 274 8.69 13.60 11.24
C PHE A 274 8.98 13.99 12.68
N ARG A 275 10.24 13.85 13.10
CA ARG A 275 10.68 14.46 14.37
C ARG A 275 10.92 15.94 14.13
N ALA A 276 10.23 16.80 14.87
CA ALA A 276 10.66 18.19 15.00
C ALA A 276 12.15 18.21 15.42
N PRO A 277 12.98 19.13 14.89
CA PRO A 277 14.37 19.22 15.27
C PRO A 277 14.45 19.37 16.79
N SER A 278 15.23 18.51 17.45
CA SER A 278 15.41 18.59 18.89
C SER A 278 15.97 19.98 19.25
N LYS A 279 15.58 20.55 20.41
CA LYS A 279 16.16 21.82 20.91
C LYS A 279 17.70 21.79 20.92
N ARG A 280 18.29 20.60 21.06
CA ARG A 280 19.74 20.36 21.00
C ARG A 280 20.32 20.57 19.60
N ASN A 281 19.62 20.12 18.54
CA ASN A 281 20.04 20.34 17.16
C ASN A 281 19.81 21.79 16.71
N ALA A 282 18.74 22.45 17.20
CA ALA A 282 18.53 23.88 16.97
C ALA A 282 19.64 24.73 17.62
N ALA A 283 20.08 24.37 18.82
CA ALA A 283 21.20 25.03 19.49
C ALA A 283 22.54 24.82 18.76
N ILE A 284 22.80 23.63 18.21
CA ILE A 284 24.00 23.37 17.41
C ILE A 284 23.97 24.19 16.11
N LEU A 285 22.83 24.22 15.41
CA LEU A 285 22.70 24.98 14.17
C LEU A 285 22.85 26.49 14.41
N ALA A 286 22.24 27.01 15.48
CA ALA A 286 22.40 28.40 15.93
C ALA A 286 23.85 28.71 16.34
N GLY A 287 24.52 27.77 17.02
CA GLY A 287 25.93 27.90 17.39
C GLY A 287 26.86 27.95 16.18
N VAL A 288 26.59 27.15 15.13
CA VAL A 288 27.34 27.17 13.87
C VAL A 288 27.09 28.47 13.10
N THR A 289 25.87 29.00 13.09
CA THR A 289 25.58 30.29 12.44
C THR A 289 26.22 31.46 13.17
N LEU A 290 26.23 31.46 14.50
CA LEU A 290 26.93 32.46 15.32
C LEU A 290 28.45 32.39 15.13
N ALA A 291 29.04 31.19 15.04
CA ALA A 291 30.46 31.02 14.82
C ALA A 291 30.89 31.52 13.42
N LEU A 292 30.10 31.25 12.38
CA LEU A 292 30.35 31.76 11.03
C LEU A 292 30.16 33.28 10.94
N GLY A 293 29.13 33.82 11.60
CA GLY A 293 28.89 35.27 11.68
C GLY A 293 29.96 36.05 12.46
N ALA A 294 30.43 35.49 13.58
CA ALA A 294 31.53 36.07 14.35
C ALA A 294 32.85 35.98 13.57
N GLY A 295 33.13 34.85 12.91
CA GLY A 295 34.32 34.69 12.06
C GLY A 295 34.35 35.66 10.88
N ALA A 296 33.21 35.88 10.22
CA ALA A 296 33.09 36.86 9.13
C ALA A 296 33.29 38.31 9.62
N THR A 297 32.72 38.66 10.77
CA THR A 297 32.89 39.99 11.38
C THR A 297 34.35 40.24 11.80
N LEU A 298 35.03 39.24 12.39
CA LEU A 298 36.43 39.35 12.79
C LEU A 298 37.39 39.47 11.59
N LEU A 299 37.11 38.74 10.51
CA LEU A 299 37.85 38.86 9.24
C LEU A 299 37.62 40.22 8.56
N ALA A 300 36.40 40.77 8.64
CA ALA A 300 36.08 42.09 8.10
C ALA A 300 36.77 43.23 8.88
N LEU A 301 36.83 43.13 10.22
CA LEU A 301 37.54 44.09 11.06
C LEU A 301 39.05 44.06 10.80
N ARG A 302 39.65 42.87 10.71
CA ARG A 302 41.08 42.72 10.41
C ARG A 302 41.48 43.27 9.04
N LYS A 303 40.59 43.19 8.04
CA LYS A 303 40.82 43.74 6.71
C LYS A 303 40.70 45.28 6.65
N ASN A 304 40.06 45.90 7.65
CA ASN A 304 39.87 47.35 7.73
C ASN A 304 41.04 48.05 8.42
N ASP A 305 41.79 47.34 9.27
CA ASP A 305 43.02 47.84 9.90
C ASP A 305 44.24 47.85 8.94
N ASP A 306 44.15 47.14 7.81
CA ASP A 306 45.18 47.10 6.76
C ASP A 306 44.99 48.19 5.67
N ALA A 307 44.06 49.13 5.86
CA ALA A 307 43.87 50.24 4.92
C ALA A 307 44.99 51.30 5.11
N PRO A 308 45.79 51.63 4.07
CA PRO A 308 46.87 52.59 4.21
C PRO A 308 46.31 53.99 4.47
N THR A 309 46.79 54.63 5.53
CA THR A 309 46.60 56.07 5.78
C THR A 309 47.17 56.84 4.59
N ALA A 310 46.31 57.49 3.82
CA ALA A 310 46.73 58.39 2.76
C ALA A 310 47.28 59.67 3.39
N ASP A 311 48.57 59.92 3.16
CA ASP A 311 49.24 61.23 3.27
C ASP A 311 49.03 62.02 1.96
#